data_AF-Q0T4W0-F1
#
_entry.id   AF-Q0T4W0-F1
#
_cell.length_a   1.000
_cell.length_b   1.000
_cell.length_c   1.000
_cell.angle_alpha   90.00
_cell.angle_beta   90.00
_cell.angle_gamma   90.00
#
_symmetry.space_group_name_H-M   'P 1'
#
loop_
_entity.id
_entity.type
_entity.pdbx_description
1 polymer ?
#
loop_
_entity_poly.entity_id
_entity_poly.type
_entity_poly.pdbx_seq_one_letter_code
_entity_poly.pdbx_strand_id
1 'polypeptide(L)'
;MATHASDWQEIKNEAKGQTVWFNAWGGDTAINRYLDWVSGEMKTHYAINLKIVRLADAADAVKRIQTEAAAGRKTGGSVDLLWVNGENFRTLKE
;
A
#
# COMPACT_ATOMS: atom_id res chain seq x y z
N MET A 1 10.70 22.35 -21.31
CA MET A 1 10.09 21.78 -20.09
C MET A 1 9.55 20.40 -20.45
N ALA A 2 10.28 19.36 -20.06
CA ALA A 2 9.92 17.94 -20.22
C ALA A 2 10.19 17.26 -18.88
N THR A 3 9.35 17.54 -17.87
CA THR A 3 9.61 17.16 -16.48
C THR A 3 8.78 15.93 -16.09
N HIS A 4 7.45 15.96 -16.19
CA HIS A 4 6.63 14.86 -15.66
C HIS A 4 6.80 13.47 -16.30
N ALA A 5 7.05 13.40 -17.62
CA ALA A 5 7.25 12.11 -18.29
C ALA A 5 8.62 11.50 -17.97
N SER A 6 9.64 12.34 -17.83
CA SER A 6 11.00 11.95 -17.41
C SER A 6 10.97 11.43 -15.97
N ASP A 7 10.29 12.16 -15.08
CA ASP A 7 10.11 11.80 -13.66
C ASP A 7 9.38 10.44 -13.53
N TRP A 8 8.35 10.20 -14.33
CA TRP A 8 7.62 8.93 -14.29
C TRP A 8 8.47 7.73 -14.73
N GLN A 9 9.30 7.91 -15.76
CA GLN A 9 10.17 6.84 -16.23
C GLN A 9 11.26 6.51 -15.19
N GLU A 10 11.76 7.52 -14.48
CA GLU A 10 12.69 7.36 -13.36
C GLU A 10 12.03 6.59 -12.20
N ILE A 11 10.85 7.02 -11.75
CA ILE A 11 10.05 6.31 -10.72
C ILE A 11 9.84 4.84 -11.12
N LYS A 12 9.47 4.57 -12.37
CA LYS A 12 9.28 3.20 -12.86
C LYS A 12 10.57 2.39 -12.84
N ASN A 13 11.73 3.00 -13.01
CA ASN A 13 13.00 2.30 -12.96
C ASN A 13 13.40 2.01 -11.51
N GLU A 14 13.26 2.98 -10.61
CA GLU A 14 13.56 2.83 -9.18
C GLU A 14 12.67 1.79 -8.49
N ALA A 15 11.41 1.70 -8.88
CA ALA A 15 10.44 0.78 -8.28
C ALA A 15 10.68 -0.70 -8.61
N LYS A 16 11.48 -1.02 -9.66
CA LYS A 16 11.71 -2.40 -10.09
C LYS A 16 12.32 -3.24 -8.97
N GLY A 17 11.72 -4.39 -8.68
CA GLY A 17 12.16 -5.31 -7.64
C GLY A 17 11.74 -4.93 -6.22
N GLN A 18 11.25 -3.70 -6.00
CA GLN A 18 10.75 -3.31 -4.69
C GLN A 18 9.53 -4.13 -4.28
N THR A 19 9.32 -4.25 -2.98
CA THR A 19 8.14 -4.89 -2.39
C THR A 19 7.27 -3.81 -1.78
N VAL A 20 5.97 -3.86 -2.07
CA VAL A 20 4.98 -2.93 -1.50
C VAL A 20 4.00 -3.75 -0.67
N TRP A 21 3.95 -3.49 0.63
CA TRP A 21 3.02 -4.10 1.58
C TRP A 21 1.69 -3.34 1.58
N PHE A 22 0.76 -3.83 0.76
CA PHE A 22 -0.56 -3.23 0.59
C PHE A 22 -1.57 -3.88 1.55
N ASN A 23 -1.97 -3.12 2.56
CA ASN A 23 -2.96 -3.51 3.55
C ASN A 23 -4.35 -3.14 3.05
N ALA A 24 -5.22 -4.13 2.83
CA ALA A 24 -6.53 -3.95 2.22
C ALA A 24 -7.61 -4.77 2.93
N TRP A 25 -8.86 -4.27 2.91
CA TRP A 25 -9.99 -5.01 3.46
C TRP A 25 -10.20 -6.34 2.72
N GLY A 26 -10.23 -7.43 3.48
CA GLY A 26 -10.28 -8.80 2.94
C GLY A 26 -11.62 -9.50 3.08
N GLY A 27 -12.68 -8.81 3.49
CA GLY A 27 -13.97 -9.42 3.82
C GLY A 27 -14.80 -9.93 2.62
N ASP A 28 -14.37 -9.65 1.40
CA ASP A 28 -15.05 -10.10 0.18
C ASP A 28 -14.13 -10.93 -0.71
N THR A 29 -14.60 -12.11 -1.13
CA THR A 29 -13.80 -13.06 -1.93
C THR A 29 -13.57 -12.58 -3.36
N ALA A 30 -14.53 -11.88 -3.97
CA ALA A 30 -14.38 -11.32 -5.31
C ALA A 30 -13.34 -10.19 -5.32
N ILE A 31 -13.38 -9.30 -4.31
CA ILE A 31 -12.36 -8.27 -4.12
C ILE A 31 -10.99 -8.91 -3.92
N ASN A 32 -10.89 -9.94 -3.07
CA ASN A 32 -9.63 -10.64 -2.83
C ASN A 32 -9.01 -11.22 -4.10
N ARG A 33 -9.82 -11.85 -4.97
CA ARG A 33 -9.35 -12.36 -6.27
C ARG A 33 -8.88 -11.24 -7.19
N TYR A 34 -9.59 -10.12 -7.20
CA TYR A 34 -9.18 -8.96 -7.98
C TYR A 34 -7.83 -8.41 -7.49
N LEU A 35 -7.63 -8.30 -6.18
CA LEU A 35 -6.35 -7.86 -5.60
C LEU A 35 -5.20 -8.81 -5.92
N ASP A 36 -5.45 -10.12 -5.91
CA ASP A 36 -4.45 -11.12 -6.33
C ASP A 36 -4.11 -10.96 -7.81
N TRP A 37 -5.10 -10.72 -8.68
CA TRP A 37 -4.88 -10.41 -10.09
C TRP A 37 -4.04 -9.13 -10.26
N VAL A 38 -4.39 -8.04 -9.56
CA VAL A 38 -3.61 -6.79 -9.57
C VAL A 38 -2.16 -7.04 -9.14
N SER A 39 -1.92 -7.89 -8.14
CA SER A 39 -0.56 -8.27 -7.75
C SER A 39 0.21 -8.93 -8.89
N GLY A 40 -0.46 -9.74 -9.72
CA GLY A 40 0.12 -10.33 -10.92
C GLY A 40 0.47 -9.28 -11.97
N GLU A 41 -0.47 -8.38 -12.27
CA GLU A 41 -0.27 -7.28 -13.23
C GLU A 41 0.89 -6.36 -12.83
N MET A 42 1.00 -6.02 -11.55
CA MET A 42 2.10 -5.19 -11.03
C MET A 42 3.46 -5.85 -11.21
N LYS A 43 3.52 -7.18 -11.04
CA LYS A 43 4.75 -7.93 -11.28
C LYS A 43 5.10 -7.97 -12.77
N THR A 44 4.12 -8.26 -13.62
CA THR A 44 4.29 -8.39 -15.08
C THR A 44 4.70 -7.08 -15.73
N HIS A 45 4.03 -5.98 -15.40
CA HIS A 45 4.19 -4.71 -16.11
C HIS A 45 5.21 -3.75 -15.48
N TYR A 46 5.51 -3.92 -14.19
CA TYR A 46 6.33 -2.97 -13.42
C TYR A 46 7.45 -3.64 -12.62
N ALA A 47 7.54 -4.98 -12.61
CA ALA A 47 8.50 -5.75 -11.81
C ALA A 47 8.42 -5.46 -10.29
N ILE A 48 7.28 -4.95 -9.81
CA ILE A 48 7.03 -4.67 -8.40
C ILE A 48 6.44 -5.92 -7.74
N ASN A 49 6.90 -6.24 -6.53
CA ASN A 49 6.31 -7.29 -5.71
C ASN A 49 5.21 -6.70 -4.82
N LEU A 50 3.97 -6.66 -5.30
CA LEU A 50 2.85 -6.25 -4.47
C LEU A 50 2.49 -7.38 -3.49
N LYS A 51 2.49 -7.11 -2.19
CA LYS A 51 2.10 -8.07 -1.15
C LYS A 51 0.83 -7.60 -0.46
N ILE A 52 -0.27 -8.29 -0.75
CA ILE A 52 -1.57 -7.99 -0.18
C ILE A 52 -1.66 -8.55 1.25
N VAL A 53 -1.81 -7.68 2.23
CA VAL A 53 -2.11 -8.01 3.63
C VAL A 53 -3.61 -7.80 3.82
N ARG A 54 -4.35 -8.90 3.97
CA ARG A 54 -5.80 -8.87 4.16
C ARG A 54 -6.14 -8.49 5.60
N LEU A 55 -6.93 -7.44 5.75
CA LEU A 55 -7.42 -6.95 7.03
C LEU A 55 -8.86 -7.39 7.26
N ALA A 56 -9.18 -7.70 8.51
CA ALA A 56 -10.57 -7.82 8.96
C ALA A 56 -11.25 -6.43 8.98
N ASP A 57 -10.54 -5.44 9.52
CA ASP A 57 -10.94 -4.03 9.58
C ASP A 57 -9.73 -3.11 9.29
N ALA A 58 -9.95 -1.99 8.60
CA ALA A 58 -8.93 -0.97 8.38
C ALA A 58 -8.48 -0.30 9.70
N ALA A 59 -9.34 -0.28 10.73
CA ALA A 59 -9.04 0.26 12.05
C ALA A 59 -7.79 -0.40 12.68
N ASP A 60 -7.57 -1.70 12.45
CA ASP A 60 -6.40 -2.42 12.96
C ASP A 60 -5.09 -1.85 12.39
N ALA A 61 -5.08 -1.55 11.08
CA ALA A 61 -3.92 -0.95 10.42
C ALA A 61 -3.70 0.50 10.87
N VAL A 62 -4.77 1.29 11.05
CA VAL A 62 -4.68 2.65 11.59
C VAL A 62 -4.06 2.65 12.98
N LYS A 63 -4.56 1.80 13.88
CA LYS A 63 -4.02 1.68 15.25
C LYS A 63 -2.55 1.27 15.25
N ARG A 64 -2.15 0.36 14.35
CA ARG A 64 -0.75 -0.04 14.20
C ARG A 64 0.12 1.13 13.73
N ILE A 65 -0.30 1.87 12.70
CA ILE A 65 0.43 3.05 12.21
C ILE A 65 0.57 4.12 13.30
N GLN A 66 -0.50 4.42 14.03
CA GLN A 66 -0.46 5.39 15.14
C GLN A 66 0.51 4.94 16.23
N THR A 67 0.52 3.65 16.57
CA THR A 67 1.45 3.09 17.57
C THR A 67 2.90 3.20 17.10
N GLU A 68 3.19 2.86 15.85
CA GLU A 68 4.53 2.99 15.25
C GLU A 68 4.99 4.46 15.24
N ALA A 69 4.11 5.37 14.83
CA ALA A 69 4.39 6.79 14.79
C ALA A 69 4.64 7.38 16.18
N ALA A 70 3.86 7.00 17.19
CA ALA A 70 4.03 7.39 18.59
C ALA A 70 5.34 6.85 19.19
N ALA A 71 5.78 5.66 18.75
CA ALA A 71 7.09 5.09 19.08
C ALA A 71 8.26 5.75 18.31
N GLY A 72 8.00 6.80 17.52
CA GLY A 72 9.02 7.52 16.76
C GLY A 72 9.46 6.82 15.46
N ARG A 73 8.82 5.73 15.06
CA ARG A 73 9.13 5.03 13.80
C ARG A 73 8.56 5.84 12.63
N LYS A 74 9.42 6.55 11.92
CA LYS A 74 9.06 7.34 10.72
C LYS A 74 9.42 6.64 9.41
N THR A 75 10.26 5.62 9.46
CA THR A 75 10.69 4.80 8.33
C THR A 75 10.70 3.32 8.74
N GLY A 76 10.58 2.42 7.77
CA GLY A 76 10.55 0.96 8.04
C GLY A 76 9.34 0.53 8.86
N GLY A 77 8.20 1.23 8.71
CA GLY A 77 6.91 0.82 9.29
C GLY A 77 6.38 -0.46 8.65
N SER A 78 5.28 -0.98 9.20
CA SER A 78 4.67 -2.24 8.74
C SER A 78 3.66 -2.08 7.60
N VAL A 79 3.40 -0.85 7.15
CA VAL A 79 2.42 -0.52 6.11
C VAL A 79 3.03 0.44 5.11
N ASP A 80 3.07 0.03 3.83
CA ASP A 80 3.47 0.93 2.73
C ASP A 80 2.26 1.59 2.07
N LEU A 81 1.16 0.83 1.91
CA LEU A 81 -0.10 1.30 1.33
C LEU A 81 -1.28 0.76 2.13
N LEU A 82 -2.29 1.60 2.35
CA LEU A 82 -3.52 1.24 3.07
C LEU A 82 -4.76 1.60 2.25
N TRP A 83 -5.63 0.61 2.01
CA TRP A 83 -7.00 0.88 1.57
C TRP A 83 -7.83 1.27 2.80
N VAL A 84 -8.25 2.52 2.84
CA VAL A 84 -8.94 3.13 3.99
C VAL A 84 -10.28 3.74 3.56
N ASN A 85 -11.28 3.68 4.45
CA ASN A 85 -12.55 4.39 4.28
C ASN A 85 -12.47 5.81 4.90
N GLY A 86 -13.52 6.63 4.72
CA GLY A 86 -13.49 8.03 5.18
C GLY A 86 -13.38 8.21 6.69
N GLU A 87 -13.98 7.30 7.47
CA GLU A 87 -13.92 7.31 8.94
C GLU A 87 -12.49 7.06 9.43
N ASN A 88 -11.89 5.94 9.01
CA ASN A 88 -10.53 5.56 9.38
C ASN A 88 -9.48 6.55 8.86
N PHE A 89 -9.72 7.17 7.70
CA PHE A 89 -8.85 8.23 7.19
C PHE A 89 -8.84 9.45 8.10
N ARG A 90 -10.00 9.84 8.64
CA ARG A 90 -10.09 10.93 9.61
C ARG A 90 -9.31 10.59 10.87
N THR A 91 -9.53 9.42 11.43
CA THR A 91 -8.82 8.94 12.63
C THR A 91 -7.30 8.90 12.43
N LEU A 92 -6.83 8.51 11.24
CA LEU A 92 -5.39 8.48 10.93
C LEU A 92 -4.74 9.88 10.89
N LYS A 93 -5.53 10.93 10.60
CA LYS A 93 -5.03 12.31 10.53
C LYS A 93 -4.94 13.00 11.88
N GLU A 94 -5.65 12.50 12.87
CA GLU A 94 -5.62 12.96 14.26
C GLU A 94 -4.36 12.45 14.97
#